data_AF-A0A6N7QPM9-F1
#
_entry.id   AF-A0A6N7QPM9-F1
#
_cell.length_a   1.000
_cell.length_b   1.000
_cell.length_c   1.000
_cell.angle_alpha   90.00
_cell.angle_beta   90.00
_cell.angle_gamma   90.00
#
_symmetry.space_group_name_H-M   'P 1'
#
loop_
_entity.id
_entity.type
_entity.pdbx_description
1 polymer ?
#
loop_
_entity_poly.entity_id
_entity_poly.type
_entity_poly.pdbx_seq_one_letter_code
_entity_poly.pdbx_strand_id
1 'polypeptide(L)'
;MLTPAHWIAPDGERLNVCTSHIAAVIADPERFGVTEGWLRAVYAEHGEGDRFGCEGQAREVIIRHVVSEGWIRTRRYIRPSSYWSLTVAALDVKTQARVGAWVVAGLVEGWLKPATELRIYALLNGQLSTLEVADTASWPS
;
A
#
# COMPACT_ATOMS: atom_id res chain seq x y z
N MET A 1 2.65 -18.01 8.36
CA MET A 1 2.56 -16.60 8.80
C MET A 1 2.34 -15.75 7.56
N LEU A 2 1.36 -14.86 7.59
CA LEU A 2 1.22 -13.83 6.56
C LEU A 2 2.41 -12.88 6.67
N THR A 3 2.95 -12.48 5.53
CA THR A 3 3.99 -11.47 5.51
C THR A 3 3.41 -10.14 6.00
N PRO A 4 4.05 -9.42 6.94
CA PRO A 4 3.57 -8.13 7.39
C PRO A 4 3.26 -7.20 6.20
N ALA A 5 2.10 -6.57 6.27
CA ALA A 5 1.62 -5.61 5.28
C ALA A 5 0.74 -4.58 5.98
N HIS A 6 0.79 -3.36 5.47
CA HIS A 6 0.07 -2.23 6.05
C HIS A 6 -0.52 -1.35 4.95
N TRP A 7 -1.59 -0.65 5.32
CA TRP A 7 -1.97 0.61 4.73
C TRP A 7 -1.49 1.74 5.64
N ILE A 8 -1.05 2.86 5.07
CA ILE A 8 -0.81 4.11 5.81
C ILE A 8 -1.83 5.12 5.31
N ALA A 9 -2.65 5.64 6.22
CA ALA A 9 -3.75 6.54 5.93
C ALA A 9 -3.26 7.96 5.58
N PRO A 10 -4.13 8.79 4.96
CA PRO A 10 -3.85 10.19 4.67
C PRO A 10 -3.30 11.00 5.86
N ASP A 11 -3.80 10.72 7.06
CA ASP A 11 -3.42 11.35 8.33
C ASP A 11 -2.19 10.71 9.01
N GLY A 12 -1.64 9.63 8.45
CA GLY A 12 -0.48 8.91 8.97
C GLY A 12 -0.82 7.68 9.83
N GLU A 13 -2.09 7.36 10.06
CA GLU A 13 -2.46 6.14 10.79
C GLU A 13 -2.00 4.87 10.03
N ARG A 14 -1.37 3.93 10.74
CA ARG A 14 -0.97 2.63 10.18
C ARG A 14 -2.06 1.59 10.46
N LEU A 15 -2.66 1.06 9.40
CA LEU A 15 -3.61 -0.05 9.46
C LEU A 15 -2.92 -1.37 9.07
N ASN A 16 -2.99 -2.36 9.98
CA ASN A 16 -2.49 -3.71 9.73
C ASN A 16 -3.36 -4.45 8.72
N VAL A 17 -2.72 -5.12 7.76
CA VAL A 17 -3.41 -5.96 6.76
C VAL A 17 -3.37 -7.41 7.22
N CYS A 18 -4.53 -7.94 7.62
CA CYS A 18 -4.65 -9.31 8.15
C CYS A 18 -4.71 -10.38 7.06
N THR A 19 -5.24 -10.08 5.86
CA THR A 19 -5.42 -11.07 4.80
C THR A 19 -4.80 -10.59 3.50
N SER A 20 -5.34 -9.52 2.94
CA SER A 20 -4.84 -8.85 1.74
C SER A 20 -5.25 -7.38 1.78
N HIS A 21 -4.53 -6.53 1.03
CA HIS A 21 -4.87 -5.10 0.96
C HIS A 21 -6.30 -4.86 0.49
N ILE A 22 -6.77 -5.65 -0.48
CA ILE A 22 -8.13 -5.54 -1.01
C ILE A 22 -9.18 -6.05 -0.01
N ALA A 23 -8.87 -7.08 0.77
CA ALA A 23 -9.77 -7.54 1.83
C ALA A 23 -9.96 -6.47 2.91
N ALA A 24 -8.91 -5.68 3.22
CA ALA A 24 -9.05 -4.55 4.14
C ALA A 24 -9.99 -3.46 3.58
N VAL A 25 -9.88 -3.13 2.28
CA VAL A 25 -10.77 -2.16 1.63
C VAL A 25 -12.22 -2.64 1.56
N ILE A 26 -12.44 -3.92 1.26
CA ILE A 26 -13.78 -4.51 1.22
C ILE A 26 -14.43 -4.56 2.60
N ALA A 27 -13.64 -4.82 3.65
CA ALA A 27 -14.16 -4.94 5.01
C ALA A 27 -14.62 -3.60 5.61
N ASP A 28 -14.05 -2.48 5.16
CA ASP A 28 -14.36 -1.14 5.67
C ASP A 28 -14.23 -0.09 4.54
N PRO A 29 -15.12 -0.12 3.53
CA PRO A 29 -14.97 0.70 2.31
C PRO A 29 -15.02 2.20 2.60
N GLU A 30 -15.86 2.63 3.53
CA GLU A 30 -16.04 4.04 3.88
C GLU A 30 -14.76 4.67 4.41
N ARG A 31 -13.98 3.92 5.19
CA ARG A 31 -12.67 4.37 5.68
C ARG A 31 -11.70 4.70 4.55
N PHE A 32 -11.77 3.97 3.45
CA PHE A 32 -10.94 4.21 2.27
C PHE A 32 -11.56 5.22 1.28
N GLY A 33 -12.68 5.85 1.65
CA GLY A 33 -13.36 6.82 0.79
C GLY A 33 -14.13 6.20 -0.38
N VAL A 34 -14.41 4.89 -0.32
CA VAL A 34 -15.16 4.16 -1.35
C VAL A 34 -16.45 3.57 -0.80
N THR A 35 -17.30 3.02 -1.66
CA THR A 35 -18.54 2.35 -1.25
C THR A 35 -18.55 0.90 -1.71
N GLU A 36 -19.30 0.03 -1.02
CA GLU A 36 -19.51 -1.34 -1.46
C GLU A 36 -20.12 -1.40 -2.87
N GLY A 37 -21.08 -0.51 -3.17
CA GLY A 37 -21.69 -0.41 -4.50
C GLY A 37 -20.67 -0.11 -5.59
N TRP A 38 -19.77 0.84 -5.35
CA TRP A 38 -18.67 1.14 -6.26
C TRP A 38 -17.71 -0.04 -6.42
N LEU A 39 -17.30 -0.69 -5.32
CA LEU A 39 -16.43 -1.87 -5.37
C LEU A 39 -17.04 -2.98 -6.23
N ARG A 40 -18.34 -3.28 -6.02
CA ARG A 40 -19.05 -4.32 -6.79
C ARG A 40 -19.15 -3.95 -8.27
N ALA A 41 -19.40 -2.68 -8.59
CA ALA A 41 -19.43 -2.20 -9.96
C ALA A 41 -18.07 -2.41 -10.65
N VAL A 42 -16.96 -2.05 -10.01
CA VAL A 42 -15.61 -2.26 -10.56
C VAL A 42 -15.33 -3.75 -10.81
N TYR A 43 -15.68 -4.62 -9.87
CA TYR A 43 -15.55 -6.07 -10.09
C TYR A 43 -16.39 -6.56 -11.27
N ALA A 44 -17.63 -6.10 -11.43
CA ALA A 44 -18.50 -6.47 -12.54
C ALA A 44 -17.97 -5.97 -13.90
N GLU A 45 -17.49 -4.72 -13.97
CA GLU A 45 -16.92 -4.11 -15.18
C GLU A 45 -15.74 -4.90 -15.76
N HIS A 46 -14.97 -5.57 -14.90
CA HIS A 46 -13.84 -6.41 -15.30
C HIS A 46 -14.19 -7.90 -15.50
N GLY A 47 -15.47 -8.29 -15.42
CA GLY A 47 -15.88 -9.70 -15.50
C GLY A 47 -15.43 -10.53 -14.28
N GLU A 48 -15.22 -9.87 -13.15
CA GLU A 48 -14.78 -10.45 -11.88
C GLU A 48 -15.88 -10.41 -10.79
N GLY A 49 -17.13 -10.08 -11.17
CA GLY A 49 -18.26 -9.92 -10.25
C GLY A 49 -18.56 -11.15 -9.39
N ASP A 50 -18.62 -12.34 -9.99
CA ASP A 50 -18.85 -13.61 -9.28
C ASP A 50 -17.66 -14.04 -8.39
N ARG A 51 -16.54 -13.32 -8.49
CA ARG A 51 -15.28 -13.54 -7.77
C ARG A 51 -14.91 -12.31 -6.94
N PHE A 52 -15.89 -11.66 -6.34
CA PHE A 52 -15.69 -10.46 -5.52
C PHE A 52 -14.57 -10.67 -4.47
N GLY A 53 -13.60 -9.77 -4.45
CA GLY A 53 -12.40 -9.87 -3.60
C GLY A 53 -11.24 -10.68 -4.20
N CYS A 54 -11.36 -11.22 -5.41
CA CYS A 54 -10.27 -11.94 -6.05
C CYS A 54 -9.11 -11.02 -6.44
N GLU A 55 -7.94 -11.65 -6.60
CA GLU A 55 -6.82 -11.05 -7.29
C GLU A 55 -7.18 -10.93 -8.79
N GLY A 56 -6.86 -9.78 -9.41
CA GLY A 56 -7.32 -9.50 -10.77
C GLY A 56 -7.22 -8.02 -11.14
N GLN A 57 -7.87 -7.67 -12.26
CA GLN A 57 -7.87 -6.31 -12.81
C GLN A 57 -8.69 -5.35 -11.92
N ALA A 58 -9.82 -5.81 -11.37
CA ALA A 58 -10.64 -4.97 -10.49
C ALA A 58 -9.86 -4.55 -9.24
N ARG A 59 -9.13 -5.49 -8.65
CA ARG A 59 -8.22 -5.20 -7.53
C ARG A 59 -7.19 -4.14 -7.90
N GLU A 60 -6.58 -4.24 -9.08
CA GLU A 60 -5.57 -3.26 -9.50
C GLU A 60 -6.17 -1.86 -9.61
N VAL A 61 -7.35 -1.72 -10.20
CA VAL A 61 -8.08 -0.44 -10.28
C VAL A 61 -8.39 0.10 -8.89
N ILE A 62 -8.95 -0.73 -8.01
CA ILE A 62 -9.34 -0.32 -6.65
C ILE A 62 -8.13 0.15 -5.85
N ILE A 63 -7.03 -0.61 -5.87
CA ILE A 63 -5.80 -0.25 -5.15
C ILE A 63 -5.22 1.06 -5.68
N ARG A 64 -5.23 1.27 -7.00
CA ARG A 64 -4.73 2.52 -7.60
C ARG A 64 -5.57 3.72 -7.20
N HIS A 65 -6.90 3.56 -7.18
CA HIS A 65 -7.81 4.59 -6.70
C HIS A 65 -7.56 4.92 -5.22
N VAL A 66 -7.51 3.91 -4.35
CA VAL A 66 -7.22 4.13 -2.92
C VAL A 66 -5.89 4.86 -2.71
N VAL A 67 -4.85 4.49 -3.47
CA VAL A 67 -3.56 5.18 -3.39
C VAL A 67 -3.65 6.62 -3.94
N SER A 68 -4.43 6.88 -5.00
CA SER A 68 -4.62 8.25 -5.51
C SER A 68 -5.32 9.16 -4.51
N GLU A 69 -6.17 8.60 -3.63
CA GLU A 69 -6.78 9.31 -2.49
C GLU A 69 -5.79 9.54 -1.32
N GLY A 70 -4.51 9.27 -1.50
CA GLY A 70 -3.45 9.62 -0.55
C GLY A 70 -3.07 8.53 0.45
N TRP A 71 -3.64 7.34 0.32
CA TRP A 71 -3.20 6.15 1.05
C TRP A 71 -1.87 5.62 0.52
N ILE A 72 -1.05 5.03 1.39
CA ILE A 72 0.19 4.36 1.02
C ILE A 72 0.04 2.87 1.24
N ARG A 73 0.26 2.10 0.17
CA ARG A 73 0.27 0.63 0.26
C ARG A 73 1.67 0.14 0.58
N THR A 74 1.82 -0.65 1.64
CA THR A 74 3.10 -1.32 1.94
C THR A 74 3.01 -2.82 1.68
N ARG A 75 4.01 -3.40 1.02
CA ARG A 75 4.09 -4.84 0.76
C ARG A 75 5.51 -5.33 0.95
N ARG A 76 5.70 -6.35 1.80
CA ARG A 76 6.97 -7.03 1.95
C ARG A 76 7.09 -8.19 0.97
N TYR A 77 8.20 -8.21 0.24
CA TYR A 77 8.64 -9.30 -0.61
C TYR A 77 9.75 -10.06 0.11
N ILE A 78 9.76 -11.39 -0.02
CA ILE A 78 10.74 -12.26 0.67
C ILE A 78 11.70 -12.92 -0.33
N ARG A 79 11.27 -13.12 -1.59
CA ARG A 79 12.03 -13.80 -2.64
C ARG A 79 12.03 -12.96 -3.92
N PRO A 80 13.14 -12.96 -4.71
CA PRO A 80 14.43 -13.62 -4.45
C PRO A 80 15.29 -12.93 -3.38
N SER A 81 15.01 -11.67 -3.06
CA SER A 81 15.60 -10.92 -1.94
C SER A 81 14.48 -10.28 -1.10
N SER A 82 14.75 -10.05 0.19
CA SER A 82 13.78 -9.41 1.08
C SER A 82 13.84 -7.90 0.90
N TYR A 83 12.73 -7.30 0.48
CA TYR A 83 12.58 -5.84 0.40
C TYR A 83 11.13 -5.44 0.71
N TRP A 84 10.93 -4.18 1.05
CA TRP A 84 9.61 -3.58 1.17
C TRP A 84 9.32 -2.69 -0.03
N SER A 85 8.13 -2.83 -0.58
CA SER A 85 7.60 -1.98 -1.63
C SER A 85 6.53 -1.08 -1.05
N LEU A 86 6.66 0.22 -1.32
CA LEU A 86 5.66 1.22 -1.00
C LEU A 86 5.07 1.76 -2.29
N THR A 87 3.75 1.79 -2.39
CA THR A 87 3.03 2.43 -3.50
C THR A 87 2.39 3.70 -2.98
N VAL A 88 2.72 4.85 -3.58
CA VAL A 88 2.25 6.20 -3.21
C VAL A 88 1.63 6.90 -4.41
N ALA A 89 0.79 7.91 -4.18
CA ALA A 89 0.35 8.80 -5.27
C ALA A 89 1.53 9.64 -5.78
N ALA A 90 2.20 10.34 -4.87
CA ALA A 90 3.37 11.17 -5.13
C ALA A 90 4.30 11.19 -3.91
N LEU A 91 5.61 11.35 -4.13
CA LEU A 91 6.62 11.44 -3.08
C LEU A 91 6.89 12.89 -2.68
N ASP A 92 5.84 13.58 -2.24
CA ASP A 92 5.95 14.92 -1.66
C ASP A 92 6.42 14.90 -0.19
N VAL A 93 6.61 16.07 0.41
CA VAL A 93 7.08 16.22 1.80
C VAL A 93 6.17 15.52 2.80
N LYS A 94 4.84 15.52 2.59
CA LYS A 94 3.89 14.88 3.51
C LYS A 94 3.96 13.35 3.39
N THR A 95 4.09 12.83 2.18
CA THR A 95 4.31 11.40 1.95
C THR A 95 5.65 10.96 2.53
N GLN A 96 6.72 11.72 2.32
CA GLN A 96 8.04 11.41 2.91
C GLN A 96 7.97 11.38 4.44
N ALA A 97 7.30 12.34 5.08
CA ALA A 97 7.14 12.35 6.53
C ALA A 97 6.37 11.11 7.05
N ARG A 98 5.29 10.72 6.37
CA ARG A 98 4.52 9.51 6.74
C ARG A 98 5.31 8.23 6.53
N VAL A 99 6.09 8.14 5.46
CA VAL A 99 7.01 7.01 5.23
C VAL A 99 8.09 6.98 6.31
N GLY A 100 8.72 8.10 6.63
CA GLY A 100 9.72 8.22 7.70
C GLY A 100 9.18 7.76 9.06
N ALA A 101 8.00 8.26 9.45
CA ALA A 101 7.33 7.83 10.67
C ALA A 101 7.05 6.31 10.70
N TRP A 102 6.60 5.74 9.58
CA TRP A 102 6.40 4.29 9.44
C TRP A 102 7.71 3.50 9.53
N VAL A 103 8.81 4.01 8.96
CA VAL A 103 10.15 3.40 9.08
C VAL A 103 10.63 3.42 10.52
N VAL A 104 10.54 4.56 11.21
CA VAL A 104 10.93 4.70 12.61
C VAL A 104 10.15 3.71 13.48
N ALA A 105 8.82 3.66 13.33
CA ALA A 105 7.99 2.70 14.06
C ALA A 105 8.44 1.25 13.80
N GLY A 106 8.76 0.91 12.56
CA GLY A 106 9.18 -0.46 12.22
C GLY A 106 10.56 -0.86 12.70
N LEU A 107 11.47 0.11 12.81
CA LEU A 107 12.78 -0.11 13.42
C LEU A 107 12.64 -0.32 14.93
N VAL A 108 11.83 0.50 15.60
CA VAL A 108 11.55 0.41 17.04
C VAL A 108 10.85 -0.90 17.40
N GLU A 109 9.81 -1.28 16.66
CA GLU A 109 9.07 -2.54 16.85
C GLU A 109 9.82 -3.78 16.32
N GLY A 110 10.93 -3.57 15.59
CA GLY A 110 11.87 -4.61 15.19
C GLY A 110 11.51 -5.44 13.96
N TRP A 111 10.40 -5.11 13.27
CA TRP A 111 10.00 -5.78 12.01
C TRP A 111 10.66 -5.18 10.75
N LEU A 112 11.27 -4.01 10.86
CA LEU A 112 12.32 -3.52 9.95
C LEU A 112 13.70 -3.68 10.59
N LYS A 113 14.70 -3.83 9.74
CA LYS A 113 16.13 -3.75 10.09
C LYS A 113 16.76 -2.60 9.32
N PRO A 114 17.78 -1.90 9.85
CA PRO A 114 18.43 -0.78 9.15
C PRO A 114 18.84 -1.09 7.70
N ALA A 115 19.31 -2.31 7.43
CA ALA A 115 19.69 -2.76 6.09
C ALA A 115 18.51 -3.21 5.20
N THR A 116 17.26 -2.99 5.62
CA THR A 116 16.08 -3.38 4.85
C THR A 116 15.94 -2.45 3.67
N GLU A 117 15.92 -3.00 2.46
CA GLU A 117 15.68 -2.25 1.24
C GLU A 117 14.21 -1.80 1.15
N LEU A 118 14.00 -0.52 0.88
CA LEU A 118 12.73 0.11 0.57
C LEU A 118 12.73 0.52 -0.91
N ARG A 119 11.67 0.13 -1.62
CA ARG A 119 11.40 0.53 -3.00
C ARG A 119 10.11 1.33 -3.04
N ILE A 120 10.19 2.59 -3.45
CA ILE A 120 9.02 3.46 -3.57
C ILE A 120 8.61 3.58 -5.03
N TYR A 121 7.33 3.34 -5.27
CA TYR A 121 6.68 3.45 -6.55
C TYR A 121 5.60 4.52 -6.47
N ALA A 122 5.63 5.49 -7.38
CA ALA A 122 4.54 6.46 -7.51
C ALA A 122 3.58 6.10 -8.64
N LEU A 123 2.31 6.40 -8.43
CA LEU A 123 1.27 6.38 -9.46
C LEU A 123 1.31 7.69 -10.25
N LEU A 124 2.05 7.69 -11.36
CA LEU A 124 2.09 8.80 -12.31
C LEU A 124 1.24 8.46 -13.53
N ASN A 125 0.21 9.27 -13.82
CA ASN A 125 -0.68 9.08 -14.98
C ASN A 125 -1.28 7.65 -15.10
N GLY A 126 -1.61 7.03 -13.95
CA GLY A 126 -2.16 5.67 -13.92
C GLY A 126 -1.13 4.55 -14.13
N GLN A 127 0.17 4.87 -14.23
CA GLN A 127 1.26 3.91 -14.31
C GLN A 127 2.15 3.96 -13.07
N LEU A 128 2.64 2.80 -12.65
CA LEU A 128 3.62 2.71 -11.57
C LEU A 128 5.02 2.99 -12.09
N SER A 129 5.66 4.01 -11.53
CA SER A 129 7.06 4.34 -11.81
C SER A 129 7.88 4.23 -10.53
N THR A 130 9.05 3.59 -10.60
CA THR A 130 10.00 3.55 -9.49
C THR A 130 10.54 4.96 -9.28
N LEU A 131 10.38 5.51 -8.08
CA LEU A 131 10.96 6.80 -7.70
C LEU A 131 12.27 6.64 -6.95
N GLU A 132 12.32 5.68 -6.03
CA GLU A 132 13.45 5.57 -5.10
C GLU A 132 13.70 4.12 -4.68
N VAL A 133 14.98 3.78 -4.52
CA VAL A 133 15.45 2.53 -3.92
C VAL A 133 16.54 2.90 -2.94
N ALA A 134 16.30 2.65 -1.65
CA ALA A 134 17.24 2.98 -0.59
C ALA A 134 17.07 2.02 0.60
N ASP A 135 18.03 1.97 1.52
CA ASP A 135 17.87 1.22 2.77
C ASP A 135 17.11 2.04 3.82
N THR A 136 16.51 1.39 4.82
CA THR A 136 15.76 2.11 5.88
C THR A 136 16.62 3.07 6.71
N ALA A 137 17.95 2.92 6.74
CA ALA A 137 18.83 3.80 7.51
C ALA A 137 19.06 5.15 6.81
N SER A 138 18.85 5.24 5.50
CA SER A 138 18.94 6.48 4.74
C SER A 138 17.68 7.34 4.77
N TRP A 139 16.59 6.85 5.39
CA TRP A 139 15.33 7.59 5.46
C TRP A 139 15.33 8.60 6.62
N PRO A 140 14.88 9.84 6.38
CA PRO A 140 14.84 10.87 7.43
C PRO A 140 13.89 10.45 8.56
N SER A 141 14.37 10.65 9.79
CA SER A 141 13.62 10.48 11.04
C SER A 141 12.72 11.67 11.35
#